data_AF-A0A133UQ00-F1
#
_entry.id   AF-A0A133UQ00-F1
#
_cell.length_a   1.000
_cell.length_b   1.000
_cell.length_c   1.000
_cell.angle_alpha   90.00
_cell.angle_beta   90.00
_cell.angle_gamma   90.00
#
_symmetry.space_group_name_H-M   'P 1'
#
loop_
_entity.id
_entity.type
_entity.pdbx_description
1 polymer ?
#
loop_
_entity_poly.entity_id
_entity_poly.type
_entity_poly.pdbx_seq_one_letter_code
_entity_poly.pdbx_strand_id
1 'polypeptide(L)'
;MVWIKSGEKMIYCPKCGEEVSKEADYCPSCGTPIEENEKQTKNAEKNIKTGFKESGVCSRCGSNQYRKEQLKMSGKHGIIGRGYDFTAYICERCGFSEFYFLHESLTT
;
A
#
# COMPACT_ATOMS: atom_id res chain seq x y z
N MET A 1 26.56 24.92 -42.34
CA MET A 1 25.61 23.79 -42.45
C MET A 1 24.86 23.70 -41.14
N VAL A 2 23.55 23.92 -41.20
CA VAL A 2 22.68 24.00 -40.03
C VAL A 2 22.47 22.58 -39.50
N TRP A 3 22.85 22.34 -38.26
CA TRP A 3 22.66 21.07 -37.58
C TRP A 3 21.21 21.03 -37.11
N ILE A 4 20.36 20.22 -37.75
CA ILE A 4 19.01 19.94 -37.26
C ILE A 4 19.18 19.02 -36.05
N LYS A 5 18.99 19.55 -34.85
CA LYS A 5 18.95 18.75 -33.61
C LYS A 5 17.63 17.99 -33.58
N SER A 6 17.70 16.72 -33.99
CA SER A 6 16.66 15.71 -33.84
C SER A 6 16.47 15.37 -32.37
N GLY A 7 15.23 15.47 -31.86
CA GLY A 7 14.86 14.87 -30.59
C GLY A 7 13.75 15.56 -29.79
N GLU A 8 12.82 16.28 -30.41
CA GLU A 8 11.68 16.87 -29.71
C GLU A 8 10.74 15.77 -29.19
N LYS A 9 10.87 15.47 -27.90
CA LYS A 9 10.03 14.49 -27.21
C LYS A 9 8.68 15.15 -26.94
N MET A 10 7.71 14.91 -27.81
CA MET A 10 6.35 15.41 -27.65
C MET A 10 5.62 14.60 -26.57
N ILE A 11 4.87 15.29 -25.72
CA ILE A 11 3.97 14.72 -24.72
C ILE A 11 2.58 15.35 -24.90
N TYR A 12 1.56 14.73 -24.33
CA TYR A 12 0.22 15.32 -24.32
C TYR A 12 0.01 16.09 -23.03
N CYS A 13 -0.56 17.28 -23.13
CA CYS A 13 -0.93 18.08 -21.98
C CYS A 13 -1.95 17.30 -21.12
N PRO A 14 -1.70 17.10 -19.81
CA PRO A 14 -2.60 16.34 -18.96
C PRO A 14 -3.96 17.02 -18.74
N LYS A 15 -4.09 18.31 -19.07
CA LYS A 15 -5.31 19.09 -18.87
C LYS A 15 -6.19 19.16 -20.12
N CYS A 16 -5.61 19.49 -21.27
CA CYS A 16 -6.38 19.70 -22.50
C CYS A 16 -6.18 18.61 -23.55
N GLY A 17 -5.20 17.71 -23.38
CA GLY A 17 -4.90 16.64 -24.34
C GLY A 17 -4.16 17.11 -25.59
N GLU A 18 -3.73 18.38 -25.65
CA GLU A 18 -2.97 18.89 -26.79
C GLU A 18 -1.54 18.35 -26.79
N GLU A 19 -0.99 18.11 -27.98
CA GLU A 19 0.41 17.76 -28.15
C GLU A 19 1.30 18.97 -27.83
N VAL A 20 2.25 18.78 -26.90
CA VAL A 20 3.16 19.80 -26.41
C VAL A 20 4.56 19.23 -26.25
N SER A 21 5.59 20.04 -26.49
CA SER A 21 6.97 19.61 -26.29
C SER A 21 7.24 19.35 -24.80
N LYS A 22 7.93 18.25 -24.47
CA LYS A 22 8.35 17.94 -23.08
C LYS A 22 9.23 19.04 -22.48
N GLU A 23 9.92 19.79 -23.33
CA GLU A 23 10.80 20.91 -22.96
C GLU A 23 10.03 22.24 -22.78
N ALA A 24 8.73 22.29 -23.12
CA ALA A 24 7.95 23.51 -22.93
C ALA A 24 7.64 23.70 -21.44
N ASP A 25 7.85 24.89 -20.90
CA ASP A 25 7.47 25.18 -19.49
C ASP A 25 5.95 25.19 -19.29
N TYR A 26 5.18 25.54 -20.33
CA TYR A 26 3.72 25.65 -20.31
C TYR A 26 3.09 25.18 -21.62
N CYS A 27 1.87 24.64 -21.53
CA CYS A 27 1.07 24.27 -22.68
C CYS A 27 0.57 25.53 -23.42
N PRO A 28 0.86 25.69 -24.72
CA PRO A 28 0.42 26.85 -25.51
C PRO A 28 -1.10 26.91 -25.69
N SER A 29 -1.81 25.77 -25.67
CA SER A 29 -3.26 25.75 -25.87
C SER A 29 -4.07 26.06 -24.61
N CYS A 30 -3.56 25.80 -23.40
CA CYS A 30 -4.33 25.98 -22.17
C CYS A 30 -3.61 26.67 -21.00
N GLY A 31 -2.31 26.94 -21.13
CA GLY A 31 -1.48 27.59 -20.10
C GLY A 31 -1.07 26.67 -18.94
N THR A 32 -1.34 25.37 -18.99
CA THR A 32 -0.93 24.43 -17.92
C THR A 32 0.59 24.26 -17.91
N PRO A 33 1.26 24.39 -16.75
CA PRO A 33 2.69 24.13 -16.64
C PRO A 33 3.00 22.67 -16.97
N ILE A 34 4.00 22.45 -17.80
CA ILE A 34 4.50 21.14 -18.20
C ILE A 34 5.84 20.95 -17.47
N GLU A 35 5.76 20.60 -16.19
CA GLU A 35 6.97 20.43 -15.38
C GLU A 35 7.74 19.19 -15.82
N GLU A 36 9.00 19.38 -16.22
CA GLU A 36 9.95 18.29 -16.43
C GLU A 36 10.35 17.71 -15.07
N ASN A 37 9.55 16.81 -14.53
CA ASN A 37 9.86 16.12 -13.29
C ASN A 37 10.87 14.98 -13.53
N GLU A 38 12.15 15.30 -13.71
CA GLU A 38 13.24 14.31 -13.64
C GLU A 38 13.67 14.00 -12.19
N LYS A 39 13.04 14.59 -11.17
CA LYS A 39 13.46 14.43 -9.78
C LYS A 39 12.29 14.45 -8.81
N GLN A 40 11.61 13.32 -8.66
CA GLN A 40 11.26 12.71 -7.36
C GLN A 40 10.16 11.67 -7.52
N THR A 41 10.57 10.41 -7.72
CA THR A 41 9.93 9.29 -7.02
C THR A 41 11.02 8.46 -6.34
N LYS A 42 11.90 9.13 -5.59
CA LYS A 42 12.51 8.50 -4.41
C LYS A 42 11.51 8.70 -3.28
N ASN A 43 11.12 7.60 -2.64
CA ASN A 43 10.40 7.56 -1.36
C ASN A 43 8.88 7.71 -1.41
N ALA A 44 8.22 6.73 -2.05
CA ALA A 44 6.94 6.22 -1.56
C ALA A 44 7.00 4.69 -1.46
N GLU A 45 8.13 4.15 -0.98
CA GLU A 45 8.09 2.92 -0.19
C GLU A 45 7.35 3.24 1.10
N LYS A 46 6.03 3.21 0.93
CA LYS A 46 5.00 3.17 1.94
C LYS A 46 5.45 2.22 3.05
N ASN A 47 6.02 2.78 4.12
CA ASN A 47 5.99 2.18 5.45
C ASN A 47 4.54 2.27 5.98
N ILE A 48 3.58 1.78 5.18
CA ILE A 48 2.23 1.57 5.66
C ILE A 48 2.36 0.35 6.55
N LYS A 49 2.26 0.59 7.86
CA LYS A 49 1.95 -0.43 8.84
C LYS A 49 0.59 -1.04 8.47
N THR A 50 0.58 -1.97 7.53
CA THR A 50 -0.63 -2.59 6.99
C THR A 50 -1.07 -3.68 7.96
N GLY A 51 -1.92 -3.33 8.91
CA GLY A 51 -2.55 -4.31 9.79
C GLY A 51 -3.36 -3.64 10.88
N PHE A 52 -4.47 -4.27 11.27
CA PHE A 52 -5.39 -3.76 12.30
C PHE A 52 -4.68 -3.44 13.62
N LYS A 53 -3.64 -4.22 13.97
CA LYS A 53 -2.86 -4.04 15.21
C LYS A 53 -2.12 -2.70 15.28
N GLU A 54 -1.73 -2.15 14.14
CA GLU A 54 -0.91 -0.93 14.07
C GLU A 54 -1.68 0.28 13.55
N SER A 55 -2.62 0.08 12.63
CA SER A 55 -3.46 1.15 12.07
C SER A 55 -4.72 1.41 12.89
N GLY A 56 -5.22 0.43 13.66
CA GLY A 56 -6.50 0.49 14.36
C GLY A 56 -7.72 0.58 13.41
N VAL A 57 -7.51 0.40 12.10
CA VAL A 57 -8.52 0.59 11.06
C VAL A 57 -8.57 -0.65 10.15
N CYS A 58 -9.78 -1.10 9.84
CA CYS A 58 -10.01 -2.24 8.96
C CYS A 58 -9.54 -1.96 7.55
N SER A 59 -8.57 -2.75 7.07
CA SER A 59 -8.06 -2.70 5.70
C SER A 59 -9.13 -2.98 4.62
N ARG A 60 -10.25 -3.62 4.99
CA ARG A 60 -11.34 -3.96 4.05
C ARG A 60 -12.45 -2.90 3.99
N CYS A 61 -12.88 -2.33 5.12
CA CYS A 61 -14.04 -1.43 5.17
C CYS A 61 -13.78 -0.06 5.81
N GLY A 62 -12.56 0.19 6.30
CA GLY A 62 -12.17 1.45 6.94
C GLY A 62 -12.78 1.68 8.32
N SER A 63 -13.50 0.71 8.92
CA SER A 63 -14.01 0.87 10.28
C SER A 63 -12.90 0.74 11.33
N ASN A 64 -12.98 1.53 12.39
CA ASN A 64 -12.14 1.41 13.59
C ASN A 64 -12.78 0.55 14.69
N GLN A 65 -13.91 -0.10 14.39
CA GLN A 65 -14.66 -0.92 15.34
C GLN A 65 -14.34 -2.41 15.14
N TYR A 66 -13.80 -3.05 16.17
CA TYR A 66 -13.31 -4.43 16.15
C TYR A 66 -13.31 -5.07 17.53
N ARG A 67 -13.38 -6.41 17.56
CA ARG A 67 -13.21 -7.22 18.78
C ARG A 67 -11.96 -8.08 18.70
N LYS A 68 -11.39 -8.42 19.85
CA LYS A 68 -10.19 -9.27 19.98
C LYS A 68 -10.58 -10.62 20.58
N GLU A 69 -10.12 -11.71 20.00
CA GLU A 69 -10.41 -13.06 20.45
C GLU A 69 -9.12 -13.87 20.59
N GLN A 70 -8.93 -14.52 21.75
CA GLN A 70 -7.77 -15.38 22.01
C GLN A 70 -8.15 -16.81 21.63
N LEU A 71 -7.38 -17.42 20.73
CA LEU A 71 -7.60 -18.77 20.25
C LEU A 71 -6.44 -19.66 20.70
N LYS A 72 -6.78 -20.77 21.36
CA LYS A 72 -5.83 -21.80 21.76
C LYS A 72 -6.00 -22.99 20.85
N MET A 73 -4.94 -23.40 20.17
CA MET A 73 -4.93 -24.65 19.40
C MET A 73 -3.86 -25.56 19.99
N SER A 74 -4.27 -26.70 20.52
CA SER A 74 -3.36 -27.76 20.93
C SER A 74 -3.47 -28.93 19.95
N GLY A 75 -2.35 -29.30 19.34
CA GLY A 75 -2.26 -30.47 18.47
C GLY A 75 -1.54 -31.61 19.20
N LYS A 76 -2.22 -32.74 19.41
CA LYS A 76 -1.57 -33.96 19.95
C LYS A 76 -0.92 -34.73 18.81
N HIS A 77 0.31 -34.38 18.45
CA HIS A 77 1.14 -35.21 17.57
C HIS A 77 2.08 -36.06 18.46
N GLY A 78 1.58 -37.21 18.94
CA GLY A 78 2.31 -38.09 19.87
C GLY A 78 2.13 -37.71 21.35
N ILE A 79 3.14 -38.02 22.18
CA ILE A 79 3.15 -37.81 23.64
C ILE A 79 3.41 -36.34 24.01
N ILE A 80 3.94 -35.54 23.08
CA ILE A 80 4.25 -34.12 23.26
C ILE A 80 3.40 -33.33 22.27
N GLY A 81 2.48 -32.52 22.78
CA GLY A 81 1.71 -31.59 21.94
C GLY A 81 2.39 -30.24 21.87
N ARG A 82 2.23 -29.52 20.75
CA ARG A 82 2.50 -28.07 20.74
C ARG A 82 1.19 -27.33 21.01
N GLY A 83 1.23 -26.42 21.98
CA GLY A 83 0.17 -25.47 22.26
C GLY A 83 0.48 -24.16 21.56
N TYR A 84 -0.45 -23.70 20.73
CA TYR A 84 -0.34 -22.45 20.00
C TYR A 84 -1.41 -21.47 20.48
N ASP A 85 -0.98 -20.29 20.90
CA ASP A 85 -1.85 -19.18 21.25
C ASP A 85 -1.87 -18.15 20.11
N PHE A 86 -3.05 -17.78 19.63
CA PHE A 86 -3.26 -16.78 18.58
C PHE A 86 -4.21 -15.69 19.06
N THR A 87 -4.00 -14.45 18.61
CA THR A 87 -5.01 -13.38 18.73
C THR A 87 -5.64 -13.12 17.37
N ALA A 88 -6.95 -13.25 17.28
CA ALA A 88 -7.73 -12.82 16.13
C ALA A 88 -8.30 -11.41 16.40
N TYR A 89 -8.13 -10.50 15.43
CA TYR A 89 -8.79 -9.20 15.42
C TYR A 89 -9.91 -9.27 14.39
N ILE A 90 -11.15 -9.10 14.82
CA ILE A 90 -12.34 -9.28 13.98
C ILE A 90 -13.06 -7.94 13.86
N CYS A 91 -13.19 -7.43 12.64
CA CYS A 91 -13.98 -6.23 12.35
C CYS A 91 -15.47 -6.51 12.57
N GLU A 92 -16.13 -5.71 13.42
CA GLU A 92 -17.56 -5.87 13.70
C GLU A 92 -18.45 -5.45 12.52
N ARG A 93 -17.91 -4.65 11.60
CA ARG A 93 -18.65 -4.11 10.45
C ARG A 93 -18.68 -5.04 9.25
N CYS A 94 -17.56 -5.68 8.92
CA CYS A 94 -17.43 -6.49 7.70
C CYS A 94 -16.99 -7.93 7.94
N GLY A 95 -16.73 -8.32 9.19
CA GLY A 95 -16.27 -9.66 9.54
C GLY A 95 -14.84 -9.99 9.10
N PHE A 96 -14.11 -9.05 8.49
CA PHE A 96 -12.71 -9.25 8.15
C PHE A 96 -11.90 -9.53 9.41
N SER A 97 -11.15 -10.63 9.40
CA SER A 97 -10.29 -11.03 10.49
C SER A 97 -8.82 -11.12 10.08
N GLU A 98 -7.95 -10.63 10.95
CA GLU A 98 -6.50 -10.82 10.86
C GLU A 98 -6.04 -11.62 12.08
N PHE A 99 -5.31 -12.72 11.83
CA PHE A 99 -4.75 -13.59 12.86
C PHE A 99 -3.30 -13.22 13.11
N TYR A 100 -2.93 -13.06 14.38
CA TYR A 100 -1.56 -12.84 14.81
C TYR A 100 -1.11 -13.96 15.73
N PHE A 101 0.00 -14.61 15.38
CA PHE A 101 0.66 -15.60 16.22
C PHE A 101 1.27 -14.92 17.46
N LEU A 102 0.98 -15.43 18.66
CA LEU A 102 1.53 -14.87 19.89
C LEU A 102 2.74 -15.67 20.39
N HIS A 103 2.59 -16.97 20.59
CA HIS A 103 3.65 -17.78 21.19
C HIS A 103 3.48 -19.29 20.90
N GLU A 104 4.60 -19.99 20.76
CA GLU A 104 4.66 -21.46 20.76
C GLU A 104 4.97 -21.93 22.19
N SER A 105 4.09 -22.73 22.78
CA SER A 105 4.31 -23.35 24.09
C SER A 105 4.44 -24.87 23.93
N LEU A 106 5.45 -25.46 24.56
CA LEU A 106 5.54 -26.92 24.70
C LEU A 106 4.48 -27.34 25.71
N THR A 107 3.50 -28.14 25.28
CA THR A 107 2.53 -28.75 26.20
C THR A 107 2.98 -30.17 26.51
N THR A 108 3.41 -30.38 27.74
CA THR A 108 3.73 -31.71 28.32
C THR A 108 2.46 -32.49 28.59
#